data_AF-A0A1R0GSV0-F1
#
_entry.id   AF-A0A1R0GSV0-F1
#
_cell.length_a   1.000
_cell.length_b   1.000
_cell.length_c   1.000
_cell.angle_alpha   90.00
_cell.angle_beta   90.00
_cell.angle_gamma   90.00
#
_symmetry.space_group_name_H-M   'P 1'
#
loop_
_entity.id
_entity.type
_entity.pdbx_description
1 polymer ?
#
loop_
_entity_poly.entity_id
_entity_poly.type
_entity_poly.pdbx_seq_one_letter_code
_entity_poly.pdbx_strand_id
1 'polypeptide(L)'
;MMPVRIPEFLYNLKNNNLPLYFLYSFLAAGIDCLDEEPFNKIEDLDSRFAELAISRLLVEEDIFDPYVTWASVFIILYHWKRSEAKGYLKISNFSKM
;
A
#
# COMPACT_ATOMS: atom_id res chain seq x y z
N MET A 1 -12.91 10.02 -1.63
CA MET A 1 -13.67 9.25 -0.63
C MET A 1 -13.82 7.85 -1.18
N MET A 2 -13.50 6.81 -0.40
CA MET A 2 -13.79 5.43 -0.79
C MET A 2 -15.31 5.26 -0.83
N PRO A 3 -15.94 4.95 -1.99
CA PRO A 3 -17.35 4.60 -2.03
C PRO A 3 -17.52 3.15 -1.55
N VAL A 4 -16.85 2.82 -0.46
CA VAL A 4 -16.90 1.50 0.16
C VAL A 4 -17.90 1.60 1.31
N ARG A 5 -18.91 0.74 1.26
CA ARG A 5 -19.85 0.59 2.37
C ARG A 5 -19.07 -0.01 3.54
N ILE A 6 -18.75 0.81 4.54
CA ILE A 6 -17.93 0.41 5.70
C ILE A 6 -18.37 -0.93 6.31
N PRO A 7 -19.69 -1.20 6.52
CA PRO A 7 -20.12 -2.49 7.07
C PRO A 7 -19.76 -3.68 6.17
N GLU A 8 -19.92 -3.52 4.85
CA GLU A 8 -19.63 -4.57 3.86
C GLU A 8 -18.12 -4.82 3.77
N PHE A 9 -17.31 -3.75 3.82
CA PHE A 9 -15.87 -3.86 3.89
C PHE A 9 -15.40 -4.61 5.13
N LEU A 10 -15.90 -4.25 6.31
CA LEU A 10 -15.55 -4.93 7.56
C LEU A 10 -15.99 -6.39 7.55
N TYR A 11 -17.15 -6.68 6.96
CA TYR A 11 -17.61 -8.05 6.75
C TYR A 11 -16.66 -8.82 5.82
N ASN A 12 -16.28 -8.25 4.69
CA ASN A 12 -15.37 -8.88 3.73
C ASN A 12 -13.96 -9.05 4.31
N LEU A 13 -13.48 -8.09 5.10
CA LEU A 13 -12.22 -8.19 5.82
C LEU A 13 -12.24 -9.34 6.83
N LYS A 14 -13.30 -9.42 7.66
CA LYS A 14 -13.44 -10.48 8.66
C LYS A 14 -13.52 -11.87 8.03
N ASN A 15 -14.14 -11.99 6.85
CA ASN A 15 -14.35 -13.26 6.16
C ASN A 15 -13.30 -13.57 5.10
N ASN A 16 -12.23 -12.76 4.98
CA ASN A 16 -11.17 -12.92 3.97
C ASN A 16 -11.67 -12.87 2.51
N ASN A 17 -12.72 -12.10 2.24
CA ASN A 17 -13.29 -11.93 0.90
C ASN A 17 -12.72 -10.73 0.15
N LEU A 18 -11.71 -10.05 0.71
CA LEU A 18 -11.07 -8.92 0.04
C LEU A 18 -10.00 -9.43 -0.94
N PRO A 19 -9.90 -8.85 -2.15
CA PRO A 19 -8.86 -9.22 -3.09
C PRO A 19 -7.46 -8.97 -2.51
N LEU A 20 -6.54 -9.91 -2.75
CA LEU A 20 -5.18 -9.81 -2.21
C LEU A 20 -4.40 -8.62 -2.77
N TYR A 21 -4.59 -8.27 -4.05
CA TYR A 21 -3.95 -7.10 -4.65
C TYR A 21 -4.35 -5.80 -3.92
N PHE A 22 -5.61 -5.71 -3.45
CA PHE A 22 -6.11 -4.58 -2.68
C PHE A 22 -5.52 -4.57 -1.27
N LEU A 23 -5.48 -5.71 -0.59
CA LEU A 23 -4.91 -5.80 0.75
C LEU A 23 -3.40 -5.48 0.75
N TYR A 24 -2.64 -6.02 -0.20
CA TYR A 24 -1.22 -5.75 -0.30
C TYR A 24 -0.92 -4.29 -0.66
N SER A 25 -1.68 -3.68 -1.57
CA SER A 25 -1.50 -2.25 -1.89
C SER A 25 -1.86 -1.36 -0.70
N PHE A 26 -2.93 -1.67 0.03
CA PHE A 26 -3.29 -0.97 1.27
C PHE A 26 -2.18 -1.05 2.32
N LEU A 27 -1.61 -2.24 2.54
CA LEU A 27 -0.49 -2.43 3.47
C LEU A 27 0.77 -1.68 2.99
N ALA A 28 1.12 -1.75 1.71
CA ALA A 28 2.26 -1.01 1.16
C ALA A 28 2.14 0.50 1.42
N ALA A 29 0.93 1.05 1.27
CA ALA A 29 0.69 2.47 1.45
C ALA A 29 0.72 2.92 2.93
N GLY A 30 0.28 2.07 3.87
CA GLY A 30 0.01 2.49 5.24
C GLY A 30 0.78 1.75 6.35
N ILE A 31 1.68 0.83 6.03
CA ILE A 31 2.40 0.05 7.06
C ILE A 31 3.35 0.88 7.91
N ASP A 32 3.79 2.03 7.42
CA ASP A 32 4.54 3.04 8.18
C ASP A 32 3.71 3.69 9.29
N CYS A 33 2.38 3.59 9.25
CA CYS A 33 1.55 3.97 10.39
C CYS A 33 1.63 2.96 11.55
N LEU A 34 2.22 1.79 11.32
CA LEU A 34 2.40 0.73 12.31
C LEU A 34 3.83 0.79 12.87
N ASP A 35 4.09 1.77 13.74
CA ASP A 35 5.40 1.94 14.42
C ASP A 35 5.67 0.88 15.51
N GLU A 36 4.74 -0.03 15.73
CA GLU A 36 4.84 -1.09 16.74
C GLU A 36 5.58 -2.32 16.24
N GLU A 37 6.22 -3.04 17.17
CA GLU A 37 6.77 -4.36 16.88
C GLU A 37 5.64 -5.34 16.50
N PRO A 38 5.87 -6.27 15.54
CA PRO A 38 7.15 -6.58 14.90
C PRO A 38 7.41 -5.81 13.59
N PHE A 39 6.50 -4.92 13.17
CA PHE A 39 6.50 -4.36 11.82
C PHE A 39 7.66 -3.40 11.56
N ASN A 40 8.05 -2.63 12.58
CA ASN A 40 9.20 -1.72 12.52
C ASN A 40 10.58 -2.40 12.35
N LYS A 41 10.69 -3.72 12.57
CA LYS A 41 11.94 -4.49 12.42
C LYS A 41 12.15 -5.03 11.01
N ILE A 42 11.12 -5.03 10.17
CA ILE A 42 11.19 -5.64 8.85
C ILE A 42 11.48 -4.53 7.85
N GLU A 43 12.76 -4.41 7.49
CA GLU A 43 13.21 -3.50 6.44
C GLU A 43 12.51 -3.82 5.11
N ASP A 44 12.16 -2.77 4.37
CA ASP A 44 11.48 -2.84 3.06
C ASP A 44 10.16 -3.63 3.04
N LEU A 45 9.49 -3.78 4.20
CA LEU A 45 8.22 -4.51 4.27
C LEU A 45 7.12 -3.87 3.39
N ASP A 46 7.08 -2.54 3.36
CA ASP A 46 6.23 -1.74 2.47
C ASP A 46 6.46 -2.09 0.99
N SER A 47 7.73 -2.24 0.61
CA SER A 47 8.19 -2.52 -0.75
C SER A 47 7.78 -3.93 -1.18
N ARG A 48 7.94 -4.90 -0.28
CA ARG A 48 7.49 -6.29 -0.51
C ARG A 48 5.99 -6.35 -0.73
N PHE A 49 5.21 -5.60 0.06
CA PHE A 49 3.77 -5.50 -0.17
C PHE A 49 3.43 -4.82 -1.49
N ALA A 50 4.15 -3.78 -1.90
CA ALA A 50 3.93 -3.12 -3.18
C ALA A 50 4.20 -4.08 -4.36
N GLU A 51 5.28 -4.86 -4.32
CA GLU A 51 5.60 -5.87 -5.34
C GLU A 51 4.54 -6.96 -5.43
N LEU A 52 4.07 -7.46 -4.28
CA LEU A 52 2.99 -8.43 -4.22
C LEU A 52 1.67 -7.85 -4.75
N ALA A 53 1.37 -6.58 -4.47
CA ALA A 53 0.19 -5.91 -4.99
C ALA A 53 0.23 -5.81 -6.52
N ILE A 54 1.34 -5.30 -7.07
CA ILE A 54 1.52 -5.10 -8.51
C ILE A 54 1.46 -6.45 -9.24
N SER A 55 2.18 -7.47 -8.76
CA SER A 55 2.18 -8.80 -9.38
C SER A 55 0.79 -9.43 -9.45
N ARG A 56 -0.07 -9.19 -8.45
CA ARG A 56 -1.45 -9.68 -8.45
C ARG A 56 -2.37 -8.84 -9.33
N LEU A 57 -2.20 -7.51 -9.31
CA LEU A 57 -3.01 -6.59 -10.10
C LEU A 57 -2.79 -6.76 -11.60
N LEU A 58 -1.56 -7.13 -12.02
CA LEU A 58 -1.23 -7.40 -13.43
C LEU A 58 -1.90 -8.65 -14.02
N VAL A 59 -2.37 -9.57 -13.17
CA VAL A 59 -3.04 -10.81 -13.59
C VAL A 59 -4.57 -10.69 -13.43
N GLU A 60 -5.07 -9.57 -12.87
CA GLU A 60 -6.49 -9.36 -12.69
C GLU A 60 -7.16 -9.03 -14.03
N GLU A 61 -8.21 -9.79 -14.38
CA GLU A 61 -8.93 -9.63 -15.65
C GLU A 61 -10.08 -8.63 -15.51
N ASP A 62 -10.68 -8.53 -14.32
CA ASP A 62 -11.79 -7.61 -14.06
C ASP A 62 -11.29 -6.21 -13.69
N ILE A 63 -10.96 -5.43 -14.72
CA ILE A 63 -10.56 -4.03 -14.57
C ILE A 63 -11.68 -3.11 -14.04
N PHE A 64 -12.94 -3.59 -14.02
CA PHE A 64 -14.08 -2.81 -13.53
C PHE A 64 -14.33 -3.02 -12.04
N ASP A 65 -13.61 -3.95 -11.40
CA ASP A 65 -13.67 -4.13 -9.96
C ASP A 65 -13.24 -2.81 -9.25
N PRO A 66 -14.09 -2.22 -8.40
CA PRO A 66 -13.74 -1.05 -7.61
C PRO A 66 -12.44 -1.22 -6.81
N TYR A 67 -12.12 -2.43 -6.36
CA TYR A 67 -10.88 -2.72 -5.65
C TYR A 67 -9.64 -2.48 -6.51
N VAL A 68 -9.68 -2.67 -7.83
CA VAL A 68 -8.56 -2.37 -8.75
C VAL A 68 -8.26 -0.87 -8.76
N THR A 69 -9.30 -0.05 -8.78
CA THR A 69 -9.16 1.41 -8.70
C THR A 69 -8.49 1.82 -7.39
N TRP A 70 -8.93 1.25 -6.26
CA TRP A 70 -8.34 1.57 -4.95
C TRP A 70 -6.93 1.05 -4.78
N ALA A 71 -6.65 -0.15 -5.28
CA ALA A 71 -5.31 -0.71 -5.25
C ALA A 71 -4.34 0.18 -6.05
N SER A 72 -4.78 0.69 -7.19
CA SER A 72 -4.02 1.64 -8.00
C SER A 72 -3.72 2.94 -7.23
N VAL A 73 -4.73 3.51 -6.54
CA VAL A 73 -4.55 4.70 -5.69
C VAL A 73 -3.54 4.44 -4.57
N PHE A 74 -3.61 3.30 -3.90
CA PHE A 74 -2.67 2.95 -2.84
C PHE A 74 -1.24 2.73 -3.35
N ILE A 75 -1.07 2.11 -4.52
CA ILE A 75 0.25 1.96 -5.16
C ILE A 75 0.84 3.35 -5.50
N ILE A 76 0.04 4.26 -6.05
CA ILE A 76 0.46 5.64 -6.33
C ILE A 76 0.88 6.34 -5.02
N LEU A 77 0.08 6.22 -3.96
CA LEU A 77 0.38 6.81 -2.66
C LEU A 77 1.70 6.29 -2.07
N TYR A 78 1.93 4.98 -2.15
CA TYR A 78 3.19 4.36 -1.74
C TYR A 78 4.38 4.95 -2.51
N HIS A 79 4.30 5.03 -3.84
CA HIS A 79 5.39 5.59 -4.66
C HIS A 79 5.63 7.08 -4.39
N TRP A 80 4.57 7.85 -4.19
CA TRP A 80 4.65 9.27 -3.80
C TRP A 80 5.46 9.41 -2.51
N LYS A 81 5.03 8.73 -1.45
CA LYS A 81 5.67 8.77 -0.12
C LYS A 81 7.15 8.38 -0.19
N ARG A 82 7.47 7.30 -0.92
CA ARG A 82 8.86 6.84 -1.07
C ARG A 82 9.72 7.82 -1.87
N SER A 83 9.14 8.52 -2.85
CA SER A 83 9.83 9.57 -3.61
C SER A 83 10.21 10.75 -2.72
N GLU A 84 9.28 11.21 -1.87
CA GLU A 84 9.55 12.29 -0.91
C GLU A 84 10.63 11.89 0.10
N ALA A 85 10.57 10.67 0.66
CA ALA A 85 11.59 10.17 1.58
C ALA A 85 13.00 10.21 0.98
N LYS A 86 13.15 9.81 -0.30
CA LYS A 86 14.42 9.92 -1.04
C LYS A 86 14.84 11.38 -1.25
N GLY A 87 13.90 12.29 -1.44
CA GLY A 87 14.14 13.74 -1.55
C GLY A 87 14.74 14.32 -0.27
N TYR A 88 14.13 14.03 0.88
CA TYR A 88 14.62 14.50 2.19
C TYR A 88 16.03 13.98 2.52
N LEU A 89 16.29 12.70 2.26
CA LEU A 89 17.62 12.12 2.46
C LEU A 89 18.69 12.83 1.62
N LYS A 90 18.39 13.15 0.35
CA LYS A 90 19.31 13.93 -0.51
C LYS A 90 19.61 15.32 0.07
N ILE A 91 18.58 16.07 0.48
CA ILE A 91 18.76 17.43 1.03
C ILE A 91 19.57 17.39 2.34
N SER A 92 19.28 16.44 3.22
CA SER A 92 19.99 16.28 4.49
C SER A 92 21.48 15.96 4.31
N ASN A 93 21.83 15.21 3.27
CA ASN A 93 23.22 14.90 2.92
C ASN A 93 23.94 16.12 2.33
N PHE A 94 23.26 16.96 1.55
CA PHE A 94 23.82 18.23 1.04
C PHE A 94 24.09 19.24 2.15
N SER A 95 23.24 19.33 3.17
CA SER A 95 23.42 20.24 4.30
C SER A 95 24.60 19.90 5.22
N LYS A 96 25.16 18.69 5.11
CA LYS A 96 26.29 18.20 5.92
C LYS A 96 27.65 18.35 5.24
N MET A 97 27.69 18.81 3.97
CA MET A 97 28.90 19.20 3.24
C MET A 97 29.13 20.70 3.38
#